data_AF-A0ABD1E653-F1
#
_entry.id   AF-A0ABD1E653-F1
#
_cell.length_a   1.000
_cell.length_b   1.000
_cell.length_c   1.000
_cell.angle_alpha   90.00
_cell.angle_beta   90.00
_cell.angle_gamma   90.00
#
_symmetry.space_group_name_H-M   'P 1'
#
loop_
_entity.id
_entity.type
_entity.pdbx_description
1 polymer ?
#
loop_
_entity_poly.entity_id
_entity_poly.type
_entity_poly.pdbx_seq_one_letter_code
_entity_poly.pdbx_strand_id
1 'polypeptide(L)'
;MFKIVKKWREQGTIERARGTGLENKKTTNNEDATLIQHLRAHPFTTATAAAQITNFPASRRTAQRRIRQISDFRCRVAAIKPFLTQQNKENRMGYAMQYLIFDQNFWENVIFTDEKVFQSSRNGKIRVFRPPKSRFNETYTKQDNRCGRFSVNVWAWISSWGPGLCWRIDGRLNGTLMLISWKMFSYRSLIYYLKTTNLFSNEIIARFTHPE
;
A
#
# COMPACT_ATOMS: atom_id res chain seq x y z
N MET A 1 17.37 -41.16 44.22
CA MET A 1 18.03 -41.44 42.93
C MET A 1 17.33 -40.65 41.82
N PHE A 2 18.04 -39.87 41.01
CA PHE A 2 17.44 -39.02 39.97
C PHE A 2 16.79 -39.85 38.85
N LYS A 3 15.60 -39.45 38.38
CA LYS A 3 14.84 -40.13 37.31
C LYS A 3 15.66 -40.35 36.04
N ILE A 4 16.59 -39.45 35.74
CA ILE A 4 17.46 -39.53 34.56
C ILE A 4 18.50 -40.65 34.68
N VAL A 5 19.02 -40.88 35.89
CA VAL A 5 19.98 -41.96 36.18
C VAL A 5 19.30 -43.32 36.09
N LYS A 6 18.06 -43.42 36.60
CA LYS A 6 17.24 -44.64 36.47
C LYS A 6 16.97 -44.97 35.00
N LYS A 7 16.56 -43.96 34.21
CA LYS A 7 16.29 -44.12 32.78
C LYS A 7 17.53 -44.53 31.98
N TRP A 8 18.71 -43.96 32.28
CA TRP A 8 19.96 -44.37 31.65
C TRP A 8 20.30 -45.83 31.96
N ARG A 9 20.14 -46.25 33.22
CA ARG A 9 20.40 -47.65 33.63
C ARG A 9 19.45 -48.65 32.97
N GLU A 10 18.18 -48.28 32.76
CA GLU A 10 17.16 -49.18 32.21
C GLU A 10 17.12 -49.20 30.69
N GLN A 11 17.34 -48.06 30.03
CA GLN A 11 17.10 -47.91 28.59
C GLN A 11 18.36 -47.56 27.81
N GLY A 12 19.47 -47.22 28.46
CA GLY A 12 20.71 -46.80 27.79
C GLY A 12 20.57 -45.47 27.03
N THR A 13 19.53 -44.67 27.31
CA THR A 13 19.28 -43.40 26.62
C THR A 13 18.83 -42.31 27.58
N ILE A 14 19.33 -41.10 27.31
CA ILE A 14 18.88 -39.85 27.92
C ILE A 14 17.89 -39.09 27.03
N GLU A 15 17.67 -39.56 25.80
CA GLU A 15 16.83 -38.88 24.82
C GLU A 15 15.38 -38.80 25.28
N ARG A 16 14.72 -37.68 25.01
CA ARG A 16 13.32 -37.48 25.40
C ARG A 16 12.42 -38.47 24.66
N ALA A 17 11.60 -39.22 25.41
CA ALA A 17 10.60 -40.10 24.81
C ALA A 17 9.63 -39.30 23.94
N ARG A 18 9.17 -39.91 22.83
CA ARG A 18 8.21 -39.28 21.92
C ARG A 18 6.92 -38.99 22.71
N GLY A 19 6.53 -37.71 22.76
CA GLY A 19 5.34 -37.30 23.49
C GLY A 19 4.05 -37.82 22.83
N THR A 20 3.11 -38.33 23.62
CA THR A 20 1.82 -38.91 23.19
C THR A 20 0.81 -37.88 22.66
N GLY A 21 1.09 -36.58 22.75
CA GLY A 21 0.13 -35.51 22.40
C GLY A 21 -0.07 -35.25 20.90
N LEU A 22 0.53 -36.03 19.99
CA LEU A 22 0.52 -35.77 18.55
C LEU A 22 -0.64 -36.46 17.79
N GLU A 23 -1.26 -37.50 18.36
CA GLU A 23 -2.11 -38.42 17.59
C GLU A 23 -3.56 -37.96 17.43
N ASN A 24 -4.12 -37.23 18.39
CA ASN A 24 -5.54 -36.82 18.33
C ASN A 24 -5.71 -35.41 17.75
N LYS A 25 -5.55 -35.29 16.43
CA LYS A 25 -5.99 -34.09 15.71
C LYS A 25 -7.52 -34.02 15.77
N LYS A 26 -8.07 -32.94 16.36
CA LYS A 26 -9.51 -32.63 16.28
C LYS A 26 -10.02 -32.32 14.86
N THR A 27 -9.11 -32.17 13.89
CA THR A 27 -9.43 -31.76 12.52
C THR A 27 -8.95 -32.81 11.54
N THR A 28 -9.71 -33.04 10.48
CA THR A 28 -9.36 -33.95 9.39
C THR A 28 -8.53 -33.23 8.32
N ASN A 29 -7.82 -34.00 7.49
CA ASN A 29 -7.06 -33.43 6.37
C ASN A 29 -7.98 -32.71 5.36
N ASN A 30 -9.22 -33.18 5.20
CA ASN A 30 -10.20 -32.57 4.30
C ASN A 30 -10.66 -31.21 4.82
N GLU A 31 -10.97 -31.09 6.11
CA GLU A 31 -11.31 -29.80 6.74
C GLU A 31 -10.17 -28.78 6.68
N ASP A 32 -8.95 -29.27 6.90
CA ASP A 32 -7.73 -28.47 6.81
C ASP A 32 -7.55 -27.99 5.34
N ALA A 33 -7.82 -28.84 4.35
CA ALA A 33 -7.70 -28.52 2.93
C ALA A 33 -8.78 -27.53 2.45
N THR A 34 -10.04 -27.73 2.84
CA THR A 34 -11.16 -26.81 2.48
C THR A 34 -10.90 -25.41 3.02
N LEU A 35 -10.35 -25.29 4.24
CA LEU A 35 -9.94 -24.02 4.83
C LEU A 35 -8.87 -23.29 3.97
N ILE A 36 -7.84 -24.01 3.51
CA ILE A 36 -6.81 -23.40 2.64
C ILE A 36 -7.40 -23.02 1.28
N GLN A 37 -8.21 -23.89 0.69
CA GLN A 37 -8.81 -23.66 -0.62
C GLN A 37 -9.67 -22.40 -0.61
N HIS A 38 -10.47 -22.22 0.44
CA HIS A 38 -11.23 -20.99 0.64
C HIS A 38 -10.32 -19.76 0.76
N LEU A 39 -9.22 -19.83 1.52
CA LEU A 39 -8.26 -18.73 1.62
C LEU A 39 -7.48 -18.46 0.31
N ARG A 40 -7.31 -19.45 -0.55
CA ARG A 40 -6.73 -19.27 -1.89
C ARG A 40 -7.69 -18.51 -2.80
N ALA A 41 -8.96 -18.87 -2.79
CA ALA A 41 -10.00 -18.20 -3.58
C ALA A 41 -10.33 -16.79 -3.04
N HIS A 42 -10.32 -16.61 -1.71
CA HIS A 42 -10.72 -15.38 -1.03
C HIS A 42 -9.65 -14.92 -0.02
N PRO A 43 -8.49 -14.45 -0.48
CA PRO A 43 -7.32 -14.19 0.36
C PRO A 43 -7.50 -13.03 1.36
N PHE A 44 -8.50 -12.16 1.16
CA PHE A 44 -8.81 -11.04 2.06
C PHE A 44 -9.75 -11.42 3.21
N THR A 45 -10.23 -12.66 3.25
CA THR A 45 -11.07 -13.13 4.35
C THR A 45 -10.27 -13.28 5.64
N THR A 46 -10.89 -12.97 6.77
CA THR A 46 -10.25 -13.14 8.06
C THR A 46 -10.19 -14.63 8.43
N ALA A 47 -9.23 -15.02 9.29
CA ALA A 47 -9.16 -16.41 9.77
C ALA A 47 -10.45 -16.86 10.47
N THR A 48 -11.15 -15.94 11.15
CA THR A 48 -12.42 -16.23 11.82
C THR A 48 -13.51 -16.50 10.79
N ALA A 49 -13.66 -15.61 9.80
CA ALA A 49 -14.66 -15.76 8.75
C ALA A 49 -14.40 -17.01 7.90
N ALA A 50 -13.15 -17.27 7.53
CA ALA A 50 -12.79 -18.49 6.80
C ALA A 50 -13.15 -19.75 7.60
N ALA A 51 -12.83 -19.80 8.90
CA ALA A 51 -13.20 -20.93 9.74
C ALA A 51 -14.71 -21.12 9.88
N GLN A 52 -15.49 -20.03 9.96
CA GLN A 52 -16.95 -20.08 10.00
C GLN A 52 -17.54 -20.56 8.68
N ILE A 53 -17.11 -19.98 7.56
CA ILE A 53 -17.62 -20.31 6.21
C ILE A 53 -17.35 -21.77 5.86
N THR A 54 -16.17 -22.30 6.25
CA THR A 54 -15.82 -23.69 5.98
C THR A 54 -16.28 -24.66 7.07
N ASN A 55 -17.12 -24.22 8.03
CA ASN A 55 -17.58 -25.01 9.17
C ASN A 55 -16.44 -25.75 9.90
N PHE A 56 -15.31 -25.07 10.09
CA PHE A 56 -14.11 -25.66 10.68
C PHE A 56 -14.38 -26.06 12.15
N PRO A 57 -14.14 -27.32 12.55
CA PRO A 57 -14.68 -27.87 13.81
C PRO A 57 -13.92 -27.43 15.08
N ALA A 58 -13.02 -26.45 14.96
CA ALA A 58 -12.18 -26.01 16.06
C ALA A 58 -12.02 -24.49 16.11
N SER A 59 -11.39 -24.01 17.20
CA SER A 59 -11.21 -22.59 17.43
C SER A 59 -10.44 -21.88 16.29
N ARG A 60 -10.65 -20.57 16.17
CA ARG A 60 -9.85 -19.69 15.31
C ARG A 60 -8.34 -19.88 15.49
N ARG A 61 -7.85 -20.09 16.73
CA ARG A 61 -6.42 -20.32 16.99
C ARG A 61 -5.95 -21.64 16.36
N THR A 62 -6.77 -22.68 16.44
CA THR A 62 -6.51 -23.96 15.77
C THR A 62 -6.47 -23.77 14.26
N ALA A 63 -7.44 -23.08 13.66
CA ALA A 63 -7.47 -22.78 12.23
C ALA A 63 -6.20 -22.04 11.77
N GLN A 64 -5.79 -20.99 12.49
CA GLN A 64 -4.55 -20.27 12.19
C GLN A 64 -3.30 -21.15 12.31
N ARG A 65 -3.25 -22.03 13.32
CA ARG A 65 -2.15 -22.98 13.48
C ARG A 65 -2.12 -23.96 12.31
N ARG A 66 -3.27 -24.49 11.91
CA ARG A 66 -3.40 -25.40 10.76
C ARG A 66 -2.92 -24.75 9.50
N ILE A 67 -3.46 -23.59 9.12
CA ILE A 67 -3.00 -22.80 7.97
C ILE A 67 -1.47 -22.67 7.95
N ARG A 68 -0.85 -22.38 9.10
CA ARG A 68 0.61 -22.23 9.18
C ARG A 68 1.40 -23.54 9.00
N GLN A 69 0.84 -24.65 9.47
CA GLN A 69 1.48 -25.97 9.45
C GLN A 69 1.37 -26.65 8.08
N ILE A 70 0.22 -26.51 7.42
CA ILE A 70 -0.12 -27.23 6.19
C ILE A 70 0.11 -26.39 4.92
N SER A 71 0.36 -25.09 5.06
CA SER A 71 0.59 -24.18 3.94
C SER A 71 1.64 -23.11 4.26
N ASP A 72 2.13 -22.46 3.22
CA ASP A 72 3.00 -21.30 3.27
C ASP A 72 2.23 -19.97 3.46
N PHE A 73 0.89 -20.02 3.56
CA PHE A 73 0.06 -18.83 3.68
C PHE A 73 0.26 -18.20 5.04
N ARG A 74 0.41 -16.87 5.05
CA ARG A 74 0.51 -16.10 6.28
C ARG A 74 -0.34 -14.84 6.17
N CYS A 75 -0.95 -14.46 7.29
CA CYS A 75 -1.62 -13.18 7.40
C CYS A 75 -0.59 -12.05 7.36
N ARG A 76 -0.70 -11.16 6.38
CA ARG A 76 0.20 -10.02 6.13
C ARG A 76 -0.63 -8.77 5.84
N VAL A 77 -0.01 -7.60 5.88
CA VAL A 77 -0.63 -6.37 5.40
C VAL A 77 -0.59 -6.39 3.87
N ALA A 78 -1.73 -6.13 3.23
CA ALA A 78 -1.82 -6.04 1.78
C ALA A 78 -1.08 -4.80 1.27
N ALA A 79 -0.47 -4.91 0.09
CA ALA A 79 -0.07 -3.71 -0.63
C ALA A 79 -1.33 -3.00 -1.15
N ILE A 80 -1.36 -1.67 -1.03
CA ILE A 80 -2.39 -0.83 -1.64
C ILE A 80 -1.75 -0.23 -2.88
N LYS A 81 -2.27 -0.57 -4.06
CA LYS A 81 -1.77 -0.05 -5.34
C LYS A 81 -2.95 0.22 -6.27
N PRO A 82 -2.84 1.26 -7.12
CA PRO A 82 -3.78 1.43 -8.22
C PRO A 82 -3.64 0.23 -9.16
N PHE A 83 -4.75 -0.21 -9.72
CA PHE A 83 -4.72 -1.18 -10.81
C PHE A 83 -4.12 -0.52 -12.05
N LEU A 84 -3.16 -1.17 -12.69
CA LEU A 84 -2.54 -0.70 -13.92
C LEU A 84 -2.74 -1.75 -15.00
N THR A 85 -3.31 -1.34 -16.12
CA THR A 85 -3.37 -2.16 -17.33
C THR A 85 -1.95 -2.43 -17.84
N GLN A 86 -1.77 -3.48 -18.65
CA GLN A 86 -0.46 -3.80 -19.23
C GLN A 86 0.08 -2.61 -20.05
N GLN A 87 -0.76 -1.98 -20.86
CA GLN A 87 -0.43 -0.76 -21.60
C GLN A 87 0.07 0.37 -20.67
N ASN A 88 -0.61 0.61 -19.54
CA ASN A 88 -0.19 1.64 -18.60
C ASN A 88 1.15 1.32 -17.94
N LYS A 89 1.48 0.03 -17.73
CA LYS A 89 2.78 -0.39 -17.21
C LYS A 89 3.89 -0.07 -18.22
N GLU A 90 3.66 -0.37 -19.50
CA GLU A 90 4.61 -0.11 -20.58
C GLU A 90 4.82 1.39 -20.81
N ASN A 91 3.74 2.18 -20.89
CA ASN A 91 3.82 3.63 -21.04
C ASN A 91 4.60 4.28 -19.90
N ARG A 92 4.39 3.83 -18.65
CA ARG A 92 5.14 4.32 -17.49
C ARG A 92 6.61 3.96 -17.56
N MET A 93 6.95 2.77 -18.07
CA MET A 93 8.34 2.36 -18.26
C MET A 93 9.01 3.20 -19.35
N GLY A 94 8.34 3.40 -20.49
CA GLY A 94 8.83 4.24 -21.58
C GLY A 94 9.09 5.67 -21.13
N TYR A 95 8.15 6.26 -20.38
CA TYR A 95 8.34 7.57 -19.76
C TYR A 95 9.56 7.58 -18.82
N ALA A 96 9.68 6.61 -17.91
CA ALA A 96 10.81 6.56 -16.99
C ALA A 96 12.17 6.45 -17.73
N MET A 97 12.25 5.65 -18.78
CA MET A 97 13.45 5.50 -19.59
C MET A 97 13.78 6.77 -20.37
N GLN A 98 12.76 7.44 -20.94
CA GLN A 98 12.95 8.70 -21.67
C GLN A 98 13.56 9.78 -20.79
N TYR A 99 13.13 9.88 -19.53
CA TYR A 99 13.61 10.94 -18.63
C TYR A 99 14.87 10.56 -17.83
N LEU A 100 15.37 9.31 -17.96
CA LEU A 100 16.55 8.84 -17.24
C LEU A 100 17.85 9.54 -17.67
N ILE A 101 17.90 10.03 -18.92
CA ILE A 101 19.08 10.67 -19.51
C ILE A 101 19.30 12.12 -19.06
N PHE A 102 18.30 12.74 -18.44
CA PHE A 102 18.39 14.14 -18.03
C PHE A 102 19.20 14.29 -16.76
N ASP A 103 20.01 15.35 -16.72
CA ASP A 103 20.90 15.67 -15.62
C ASP A 103 20.18 16.43 -14.49
N GLN A 104 20.91 16.70 -13.41
CA GLN A 104 20.37 17.41 -12.26
C GLN A 104 19.87 18.81 -12.62
N ASN A 105 20.55 19.53 -13.51
CA ASN A 105 20.16 20.87 -13.92
C ASN A 105 18.78 20.88 -14.60
N PHE A 106 18.47 19.88 -15.43
CA PHE A 106 17.12 19.72 -15.96
C PHE A 106 16.09 19.59 -14.82
N TRP A 107 16.31 18.68 -13.87
CA TRP A 107 15.38 18.43 -12.76
C TRP A 107 15.25 19.62 -11.80
N GLU A 108 16.28 20.44 -11.64
CA GLU A 108 16.24 21.67 -10.85
C GLU A 108 15.27 22.72 -11.43
N ASN A 109 15.02 22.67 -12.73
CA ASN A 109 14.12 23.57 -13.44
C ASN A 109 12.71 22.98 -13.65
N VAL A 110 12.44 21.77 -13.15
CA VAL A 110 11.12 21.14 -13.23
C VAL A 110 10.26 21.54 -12.03
N ILE A 111 9.05 21.99 -12.31
CA ILE A 111 8.00 22.18 -11.31
C ILE A 111 7.00 21.03 -11.40
N PHE A 112 6.81 20.32 -10.29
CA PHE A 112 5.79 19.29 -10.17
C PHE A 112 4.52 19.89 -9.57
N THR A 113 3.38 19.62 -10.19
CA THR A 113 2.06 20.04 -9.71
C THR A 113 1.17 18.81 -9.53
N ASP A 114 0.36 18.77 -8.48
CA ASP A 114 -0.61 17.69 -8.29
C ASP A 114 -1.81 18.16 -7.48
N GLU A 115 -2.93 17.45 -7.63
CA GLU A 115 -4.12 17.59 -6.81
C GLU A 115 -4.20 16.49 -5.76
N LYS A 116 -4.39 16.89 -4.50
CA LYS A 116 -4.61 15.98 -3.39
C LYS A 116 -6.01 16.12 -2.81
N VAL A 117 -6.68 14.98 -2.70
CA VAL A 117 -7.92 14.86 -1.92
C VAL A 117 -7.60 14.33 -0.51
N PHE A 118 -7.81 15.17 0.49
CA PHE A 118 -7.80 14.78 1.90
C PHE A 118 -9.19 14.28 2.29
N GLN A 119 -9.29 13.12 2.91
CA GLN A 119 -10.57 12.52 3.27
C GLN A 119 -10.54 11.92 4.67
N SER A 120 -11.70 11.92 5.33
CA SER A 120 -11.87 11.37 6.68
C SER A 120 -12.02 9.84 6.73
N SER A 121 -11.99 9.16 5.58
CA SER A 121 -12.20 7.71 5.52
C SER A 121 -11.09 6.93 6.23
N ARG A 122 -11.48 5.77 6.80
CA ARG A 122 -10.64 4.98 7.70
C ARG A 122 -9.45 4.37 6.96
N ASN A 123 -8.25 4.89 7.20
CA ASN A 123 -6.97 4.32 6.74
C ASN A 123 -6.59 3.07 7.55
N GLY A 124 -7.44 2.04 7.53
CA GLY A 124 -7.18 0.78 8.22
C GLY A 124 -6.20 -0.10 7.46
N LYS A 125 -5.25 -0.73 8.16
CA LYS A 125 -4.39 -1.78 7.60
C LYS A 125 -5.24 -2.97 7.19
N ILE A 126 -5.35 -3.22 5.89
CA ILE A 126 -6.08 -4.39 5.37
C ILE A 126 -5.14 -5.59 5.36
N ARG A 127 -5.65 -6.71 5.85
CA ARG A 127 -4.92 -7.95 5.99
C ARG A 127 -5.29 -8.90 4.86
N VAL A 128 -4.30 -9.67 4.41
CA VAL A 128 -4.44 -10.67 3.36
C VAL A 128 -3.67 -11.92 3.76
N PHE A 129 -4.21 -13.10 3.45
CA PHE A 129 -3.47 -14.36 3.50
C PHE A 129 -2.77 -14.58 2.17
N ARG A 130 -1.45 -14.69 2.21
CA ARG A 130 -0.64 -14.92 1.00
C ARG A 130 0.64 -15.71 1.29
N PRO A 131 1.19 -16.39 0.28
CA PRO A 131 2.55 -16.94 0.28
C PRO A 131 3.64 -15.92 0.64
N PRO A 132 4.85 -16.38 1.02
CA PRO A 132 6.03 -15.53 1.02
C PRO A 132 6.32 -15.00 -0.39
N LYS A 133 7.04 -13.86 -0.48
CA LYS A 133 7.50 -13.24 -1.74
C LYS A 133 6.41 -12.81 -2.76
N SER A 134 5.12 -13.01 -2.48
CA SER A 134 4.02 -12.62 -3.37
C SER A 134 3.41 -11.22 -3.09
N ARG A 135 4.20 -10.27 -2.57
CA ARG A 135 3.67 -8.99 -2.02
C ARG A 135 2.94 -8.15 -3.06
N PHE A 136 3.42 -8.16 -4.30
CA PHE A 136 2.94 -7.33 -5.39
C PHE A 136 2.13 -8.11 -6.43
N ASN A 137 1.80 -9.36 -6.14
CA ASN A 137 0.88 -10.10 -6.98
C ASN A 137 -0.50 -9.45 -6.86
N GLU A 138 -1.16 -9.25 -8.01
CA GLU A 138 -2.44 -8.58 -8.13
C GLU A 138 -3.53 -9.27 -7.30
N THR A 139 -3.50 -10.61 -7.19
CA THR A 139 -4.43 -11.40 -6.35
C THR A 139 -4.37 -11.04 -4.86
N TYR A 140 -3.22 -10.57 -4.36
CA TYR A 140 -3.00 -10.25 -2.95
C TYR A 140 -2.86 -8.74 -2.67
N THR A 141 -3.06 -7.93 -3.70
CA THR A 141 -2.97 -6.47 -3.64
C THR A 141 -4.37 -5.90 -3.58
N LYS A 142 -4.60 -4.94 -2.68
CA LYS A 142 -5.89 -4.27 -2.61
C LYS A 142 -5.91 -3.11 -3.59
N GLN A 143 -6.97 -3.06 -4.39
CA GLN A 143 -7.31 -1.87 -5.17
C GLN A 143 -7.84 -0.75 -4.28
N ASP A 144 -7.34 0.45 -4.53
CA ASP A 144 -7.66 1.63 -3.73
C ASP A 144 -8.92 2.34 -4.25
N ASN A 145 -10.09 1.79 -3.96
CA ASN A 145 -11.37 2.44 -4.28
C ASN A 145 -11.81 3.28 -3.07
N ARG A 146 -11.34 4.52 -3.02
CA ARG A 146 -11.60 5.46 -1.91
C ARG A 146 -12.96 6.13 -2.11
N CYS A 147 -13.84 6.00 -1.12
CA CYS A 147 -15.07 6.79 -1.00
C CYS A 147 -15.16 7.25 0.46
N GLY A 148 -15.17 8.57 0.69
CA GLY A 148 -15.24 9.18 2.01
C GLY A 148 -16.42 10.16 2.10
N ARG A 149 -17.01 10.29 3.30
CA ARG A 149 -18.15 11.22 3.56
C ARG A 149 -17.75 12.70 3.52
N PHE A 150 -16.48 13.02 3.77
CA PHE A 150 -15.93 14.38 3.69
C PHE A 150 -14.59 14.35 2.96
N SER A 151 -14.45 15.23 1.97
CA SER A 151 -13.23 15.39 1.18
C SER A 151 -12.88 16.85 0.98
N VAL A 152 -11.61 17.22 1.18
CA VAL A 152 -11.05 18.53 0.85
C VAL A 152 -10.10 18.35 -0.32
N ASN A 153 -10.39 19.02 -1.43
CA ASN A 153 -9.53 19.03 -2.62
C ASN A 153 -8.52 20.18 -2.48
N VAL A 154 -7.25 19.88 -2.70
CA VAL A 154 -6.16 20.85 -2.64
C VAL A 154 -5.31 20.68 -3.87
N TRP A 155 -4.96 21.77 -4.54
CA TRP A 155 -3.92 21.80 -5.57
C TRP A 155 -2.66 22.41 -4.98
N ALA A 156 -1.51 21.87 -5.34
CA ALA A 156 -0.23 22.40 -4.90
C ALA A 156 0.85 22.12 -5.95
N TRP A 157 1.98 22.82 -5.79
CA TRP A 157 3.18 22.56 -6.58
C TRP A 157 4.43 22.54 -5.71
N ILE A 158 5.47 21.87 -6.21
CA ILE A 158 6.76 21.74 -5.57
C ILE A 158 7.86 21.78 -6.63
N SER A 159 9.00 22.35 -6.27
CA SER A 159 10.22 22.38 -7.09
C SER A 159 11.43 21.96 -6.27
N SER A 160 12.59 21.87 -6.92
CA SER A 160 13.89 21.68 -6.27
C SER A 160 14.16 22.70 -5.15
N TRP A 161 13.66 23.92 -5.30
CA TRP A 161 13.80 25.03 -4.34
C TRP A 161 12.85 24.94 -3.14
N GLY A 162 11.87 24.04 -3.19
CA GLY A 162 10.92 23.81 -2.10
C GLY A 162 9.46 23.83 -2.53
N PRO A 163 8.54 23.71 -1.54
CA PRO A 163 7.11 23.71 -1.78
C PRO A 163 6.60 25.10 -2.16
N GLY A 164 5.71 25.14 -3.15
CA GLY A 164 4.99 26.32 -3.56
C GLY A 164 3.70 26.54 -2.76
N LEU A 165 2.81 27.36 -3.32
CA LEU A 165 1.50 27.63 -2.73
C LEU A 165 0.59 26.40 -2.81
N CYS A 166 -0.14 26.15 -1.71
CA CYS A 166 -1.26 25.23 -1.67
C CYS A 166 -2.57 26.00 -1.78
N TRP A 167 -3.43 25.59 -2.69
CA TRP A 167 -4.74 26.20 -2.92
C TRP A 167 -5.85 25.20 -2.66
N ARG A 168 -6.76 25.53 -1.75
CA ARG A 168 -7.97 24.73 -1.54
C ARG A 168 -8.91 24.95 -2.71
N ILE A 169 -9.33 23.87 -3.34
CA ILE A 169 -10.35 23.89 -4.39
C ILE A 169 -11.70 23.63 -3.72
N ASP A 170 -12.58 24.61 -3.80
CA ASP A 170 -13.95 24.46 -3.32
C ASP A 170 -14.80 23.74 -4.36
N GLY A 171 -15.55 22.73 -3.91
CA GLY A 171 -16.35 21.86 -4.75
C GLY A 171 -15.60 20.65 -5.30
N ARG A 172 -16.25 19.95 -6.25
CA ARG A 172 -15.71 18.72 -6.85
C ARG A 172 -14.68 19.08 -7.91
N LEU A 173 -13.50 18.45 -7.84
CA LEU A 173 -12.46 18.61 -8.86
C LEU A 173 -13.03 18.29 -10.25
N ASN A 174 -12.99 19.27 -11.14
CA ASN A 174 -13.38 19.15 -12.54
C ASN A 174 -12.36 19.88 -13.43
N GLY A 175 -12.38 19.61 -14.74
CA GLY A 175 -11.39 20.17 -15.68
C GLY A 175 -11.38 21.71 -15.70
N THR A 176 -12.52 22.36 -15.46
CA THR A 176 -12.62 23.82 -15.44
C THR A 176 -11.90 24.44 -14.24
N LEU A 177 -12.03 23.85 -13.05
CA LEU A 177 -11.32 24.28 -11.84
C LEU A 177 -9.82 24.00 -11.94
N MET A 178 -9.42 22.94 -12.65
CA MET A 178 -8.01 22.73 -13.00
C MET A 178 -7.50 23.84 -13.90
N LEU A 179 -8.21 24.23 -14.96
CA LEU A 179 -7.80 25.33 -15.85
C LEU A 179 -7.63 26.67 -15.11
N ILE A 180 -8.50 26.98 -14.16
CA ILE A 180 -8.37 28.18 -13.31
C ILE A 180 -7.10 28.08 -12.44
N SER A 181 -6.84 26.93 -11.85
CA SER A 181 -5.63 26.68 -11.04
C SER A 181 -4.35 26.79 -11.90
N TRP A 182 -4.39 26.31 -13.14
CA TRP A 182 -3.30 26.43 -14.11
C TRP A 182 -3.05 27.87 -14.57
N LYS A 183 -4.11 28.64 -14.81
CA LYS A 183 -3.97 30.08 -15.08
C LYS A 183 -3.34 30.81 -13.89
N MET A 184 -3.78 30.51 -12.67
CA MET A 184 -3.18 31.05 -11.44
C MET A 184 -1.71 30.61 -11.27
N PHE A 185 -1.37 29.37 -11.64
CA PHE A 185 0.01 28.87 -11.62
C PHE A 185 0.89 29.62 -12.62
N SER A 186 0.46 29.76 -13.87
CA SER A 186 1.23 30.48 -14.90
C SER A 186 1.53 31.92 -14.45
N TYR A 187 0.56 32.61 -13.84
CA TYR A 187 0.80 33.96 -13.31
C TYR A 187 1.71 33.97 -12.07
N ARG A 188 1.47 33.11 -11.06
CA ARG A 188 2.17 33.22 -9.77
C ARG A 188 3.51 32.49 -9.71
N SER A 189 3.66 31.37 -10.41
CA SER A 189 4.94 30.65 -10.49
C SER A 189 5.95 31.42 -11.33
N LEU A 190 5.51 32.09 -12.41
CA LEU A 190 6.36 32.99 -13.20
C LEU A 190 6.83 34.17 -12.34
N ILE A 191 5.93 34.82 -11.59
CA ILE A 191 6.30 35.90 -10.65
C ILE A 191 7.29 35.40 -9.58
N TYR A 192 7.07 34.21 -9.02
CA TYR A 192 7.96 33.64 -8.01
C TYR A 192 9.33 33.31 -8.59
N TYR A 193 9.37 32.58 -9.71
CA TYR A 193 10.58 32.19 -10.43
C TYR A 193 11.40 33.40 -10.87
N LEU A 194 10.76 34.43 -11.43
CA LEU A 194 11.39 35.69 -11.82
C LEU A 194 11.98 36.47 -10.62
N LYS A 195 11.31 36.43 -9.46
CA LYS A 195 11.83 37.03 -8.21
C LYS A 195 13.04 36.27 -7.65
N THR A 196 13.05 34.94 -7.73
CA THR A 196 14.16 34.12 -7.21
C THR A 196 15.39 34.10 -8.12
N THR A 197 15.22 34.29 -9.43
CA THR A 197 16.31 34.22 -10.43
C THR A 197 16.89 35.59 -10.80
N ASN A 198 16.33 36.69 -10.27
CA ASN A 198 16.79 38.07 -10.52
C ASN A 198 16.84 38.46 -12.02
N LEU A 199 16.03 37.80 -12.86
CA LEU A 199 16.17 37.84 -14.32
C LEU A 199 15.49 39.03 -15.03
N PHE A 200 14.74 39.91 -14.37
CA PHE A 200 14.12 41.09 -15.00
C PHE A 200 13.91 42.26 -14.02
N SER A 201 13.88 43.49 -14.55
CA SER A 201 13.73 44.74 -13.77
C SER A 201 12.38 44.82 -13.05
N ASN A 202 12.37 45.47 -11.88
CA ASN A 202 11.22 45.59 -10.96
C ASN A 202 9.93 46.15 -11.59
N GLU A 203 10.02 46.84 -12.75
CA GLU A 203 8.87 47.42 -13.45
C GLU A 203 7.96 46.37 -14.11
N ILE A 204 8.50 45.24 -14.59
CA ILE A 204 7.68 44.19 -15.22
C ILE A 204 6.92 43.41 -14.15
N ILE A 205 7.54 43.17 -12.99
CA ILE A 205 6.92 42.47 -11.85
C ILE A 205 5.68 43.25 -11.34
N ALA A 206 5.73 44.58 -11.36
CA ALA A 206 4.63 45.44 -10.93
C ALA A 206 3.36 45.31 -11.80
N ARG A 207 3.51 45.13 -13.12
CA ARG A 207 2.39 44.92 -14.05
C ARG A 207 1.65 43.59 -13.86
N PHE A 208 2.30 42.59 -13.27
CA PHE A 208 1.69 41.28 -13.03
C PHE A 208 1.10 41.12 -11.61
N THR A 209 1.46 41.99 -10.66
CA THR A 209 0.92 41.96 -9.29
C THR A 209 -0.46 42.62 -9.14
N HIS A 210 -0.81 43.54 -10.05
CA HIS A 210 -2.12 44.19 -10.10
C HIS A 210 -2.62 44.22 -11.56
N PRO A 211 -3.30 43.16 -12.03
CA PRO A 211 -4.02 43.25 -13.29
C PRO A 211 -5.30 44.06 -13.07
N GLU A 212 -5.53 45.08 -13.90
CA GLU A 212 -6.87 45.63 -14.10
C GLU A 212 -7.83 44.57 -14.65
#